data_AF-A0A7Z9LTX2-F1
#
_entry.id   AF-A0A7Z9LTX2-F1
#
_cell.length_a   1.000
_cell.length_b   1.000
_cell.length_c   1.000
_cell.angle_alpha   90.00
_cell.angle_beta   90.00
_cell.angle_gamma   90.00
#
_symmetry.space_group_name_H-M   'P 1'
#
loop_
_entity.id
_entity.type
_entity.pdbx_description
1 polymer ?
#
loop_
_entity_poly.entity_id
_entity_poly.type
_entity_poly.pdbx_seq_one_letter_code
_entity_poly.pdbx_strand_id
1 'polypeptide(L)'
;MRKLLYFGILILSANTCWGEVSAWVENNPVVVGEMFRLHVEAKNMDDAEEPDLSAIRGLQVLNRSVQNRTSIVGTSITRTVSWTYVLLAPSSGNYLIPALRVGSELTSPITLKAVDSVQNAQQKVVRLEVDVTPGKVYPQQQVLVRLRIIRTGVQLENESLTPFEIAGAQIEKLNQISFQSLKNGKRQMITEISYVLLPEKSGTIVLPQVRYQGDEIRGGNSSGNFGNFGSFGNFGNLFQKRGRRIFSTSESQTIEVKPLPSGFKGWWLPANNLKIEERWQPDPPVFRVGEPLTRTLVISANGVYGNQIPELSFEFPENIKSYADQALIETEQTPEGLKGIRIEKWVHIPSQSGKYELPKISVGWWDVTKDKFRTTVLPARVIDVLPASGSFPENYATVETKLAKPETLKTAVTVSQELLQADKQTNFWQVLAIGFALLWAGTMLLWYLNKNDKRFKSQNTENNTKQNQKLEIRDATIKVEKALRSGTPETIQASLLKWGGSVWNEDPPQGLEQIGERLPELKNGIKVLNSVLYGELQKEDSLEELQNNFCKLSLIKKNDNNDKQFQLSPLYPESK
;
A
#
# COMPACT_ATOMS: atom_id res chain seq x y z
N MET A 1 -68.97 -8.13 -7.53
CA MET A 1 -68.42 -7.46 -8.73
C MET A 1 -67.79 -6.08 -8.45
N ARG A 2 -68.42 -5.17 -7.68
CA ARG A 2 -67.82 -3.86 -7.33
C ARG A 2 -66.43 -3.92 -6.66
N LYS A 3 -66.16 -4.90 -5.79
CA LYS A 3 -64.84 -5.05 -5.12
C LYS A 3 -63.71 -5.52 -6.05
N LEU A 4 -64.01 -6.28 -7.11
CA LEU A 4 -63.02 -6.65 -8.13
C LEU A 4 -62.65 -5.45 -9.02
N LEU A 5 -63.60 -4.55 -9.24
CA LEU A 5 -63.39 -3.35 -10.05
C LEU A 5 -62.46 -2.33 -9.37
N TYR A 6 -62.55 -2.20 -8.03
CA TYR A 6 -61.61 -1.39 -7.25
C TYR A 6 -60.21 -2.02 -7.16
N PHE A 7 -60.10 -3.35 -7.15
CA PHE A 7 -58.80 -4.03 -7.16
C PHE A 7 -58.10 -3.90 -8.53
N GLY A 8 -58.86 -3.95 -9.63
CA GLY A 8 -58.33 -3.71 -10.98
C GLY A 8 -57.85 -2.28 -11.21
N ILE A 9 -58.52 -1.28 -10.62
CA ILE A 9 -58.10 0.13 -10.70
C ILE A 9 -56.86 0.40 -9.85
N LEU A 10 -56.66 -0.30 -8.73
CA LEU A 10 -55.46 -0.15 -7.88
C LEU A 10 -54.19 -0.71 -8.54
N ILE A 11 -54.31 -1.75 -9.38
CA ILE A 11 -53.19 -2.36 -10.12
C ILE A 11 -52.75 -1.46 -11.28
N LEU A 12 -53.65 -0.64 -11.85
CA LEU A 12 -53.31 0.31 -12.92
C LEU A 12 -52.59 1.57 -12.42
N SER A 13 -52.55 1.82 -11.10
CA SER A 13 -51.80 2.92 -10.48
C SER A 13 -50.44 2.51 -9.89
N ALA A 14 -49.95 1.31 -10.21
CA ALA A 14 -48.56 0.95 -9.91
C ALA A 14 -47.65 1.80 -10.81
N ASN A 15 -47.12 2.89 -10.25
CA ASN A 15 -46.03 3.64 -10.88
C ASN A 15 -44.90 2.65 -11.13
N THR A 16 -44.68 2.32 -12.41
CA THR A 16 -43.45 1.65 -12.81
C THR A 16 -42.32 2.60 -12.45
N CYS A 17 -41.46 2.22 -11.52
CA CYS A 17 -40.24 2.96 -11.28
C CYS A 17 -39.30 2.53 -12.41
N TRP A 18 -39.19 3.35 -13.46
CA TRP A 18 -38.26 3.07 -14.54
C TRP A 18 -36.84 3.23 -13.98
N GLY A 19 -35.95 2.33 -14.39
CA GLY A 19 -34.53 2.57 -14.22
C GLY A 19 -34.17 3.86 -14.95
N GLU A 20 -33.22 4.61 -14.41
CA GLU A 20 -32.66 5.76 -15.12
C GLU A 20 -31.14 5.63 -15.09
N VAL A 21 -30.54 5.46 -16.27
CA VAL A 21 -29.09 5.46 -16.42
C VAL A 21 -28.62 6.76 -17.08
N SER A 22 -27.67 7.43 -16.44
CA SER A 22 -27.06 8.66 -16.93
C SER A 22 -25.54 8.55 -16.93
N ALA A 23 -24.88 9.28 -17.83
CA ALA A 23 -23.43 9.40 -17.85
C ALA A 23 -23.01 10.83 -18.17
N TRP A 24 -21.96 11.31 -17.50
CA TRP A 24 -21.38 12.62 -17.74
C TRP A 24 -19.88 12.65 -17.41
N VAL A 25 -19.18 13.63 -17.97
CA VAL A 25 -17.76 13.88 -17.68
C VAL A 25 -17.62 15.12 -16.81
N GLU A 26 -16.63 15.12 -15.91
CA GLU A 26 -16.39 16.24 -14.99
C GLU A 26 -16.06 17.55 -15.73
N ASN A 27 -15.27 17.46 -16.81
CA ASN A 27 -14.86 18.59 -17.63
C ASN A 27 -14.99 18.26 -19.13
N ASN A 28 -15.43 19.24 -19.93
CA ASN A 28 -15.40 19.20 -21.39
C ASN A 28 -15.32 20.65 -21.92
N PRO A 29 -14.22 21.09 -22.57
CA PRO A 29 -13.11 20.29 -23.08
C PRO A 29 -12.16 19.77 -21.99
N VAL A 30 -11.49 18.65 -22.28
CA VAL A 30 -10.40 18.09 -21.45
C VAL A 30 -9.05 18.43 -22.04
N VAL A 31 -8.02 18.50 -21.21
CA VAL A 31 -6.65 18.75 -21.67
C VAL A 31 -5.97 17.42 -22.01
N VAL A 32 -5.28 17.37 -23.15
CA VAL A 32 -4.48 16.20 -23.52
C VAL A 32 -3.48 15.87 -22.41
N GLY A 33 -3.47 14.61 -21.98
CA GLY A 33 -2.60 14.14 -20.91
C GLY A 33 -3.07 14.44 -19.48
N GLU A 34 -4.20 15.15 -19.29
CA GLU A 34 -4.86 15.30 -18.00
C GLU A 34 -5.82 14.12 -17.74
N MET A 35 -5.84 13.64 -16.50
CA MET A 35 -6.82 12.66 -16.05
C MET A 35 -8.14 13.35 -15.75
N PHE A 36 -9.23 12.83 -16.30
CA PHE A 36 -10.58 13.31 -16.03
C PHE A 36 -11.48 12.16 -15.61
N ARG A 37 -12.59 12.47 -14.96
CA ARG A 37 -13.54 11.47 -14.47
C ARG A 37 -14.76 11.39 -15.38
N LEU A 38 -15.10 10.16 -15.75
CA LEU A 38 -16.39 9.80 -16.31
C LEU A 38 -17.24 9.21 -15.18
N HIS A 39 -18.40 9.78 -14.97
CA HIS A 39 -19.40 9.28 -14.03
C HIS A 39 -20.50 8.57 -14.81
N VAL A 40 -20.88 7.38 -14.35
CA VAL A 40 -22.05 6.65 -14.84
C VAL A 40 -22.91 6.33 -13.62
N GLU A 41 -24.19 6.70 -13.66
CA GLU A 41 -25.11 6.53 -12.54
C GLU A 41 -26.36 5.79 -13.01
N ALA A 42 -26.74 4.73 -12.29
CA ALA A 42 -27.98 3.99 -12.47
C ALA A 42 -28.86 4.16 -11.24
N LYS A 43 -30.09 4.66 -11.44
CA LYS A 43 -31.10 4.81 -10.39
C LYS A 43 -32.19 3.76 -10.54
N ASN A 44 -32.63 3.21 -9.41
CA ASN A 44 -33.77 2.29 -9.28
C ASN A 44 -33.70 1.03 -10.17
N MET A 45 -32.48 0.53 -10.42
CA MET A 45 -32.26 -0.76 -11.06
C MET A 45 -31.96 -1.83 -10.01
N ASP A 46 -32.63 -2.99 -10.10
CA ASP A 46 -32.44 -4.10 -9.16
C ASP A 46 -31.10 -4.81 -9.38
N ASP A 47 -30.67 -5.00 -10.64
CA ASP A 47 -29.39 -5.59 -11.04
C ASP A 47 -28.63 -4.64 -11.97
N ALA A 48 -28.08 -3.57 -11.41
CA ALA A 48 -27.27 -2.61 -12.16
C ALA A 48 -25.88 -3.23 -12.46
N GLU A 49 -25.76 -3.93 -13.59
CA GLU A 49 -24.50 -4.49 -14.08
C GLU A 49 -23.51 -3.39 -14.50
N GLU A 50 -22.20 -3.67 -14.35
CA GLU A 50 -21.15 -2.70 -14.67
C GLU A 50 -21.20 -2.30 -16.16
N PRO A 51 -21.06 -0.99 -16.49
CA PRO A 51 -21.01 -0.52 -17.85
C PRO A 51 -19.87 -1.17 -18.68
N ASP A 52 -20.20 -1.70 -19.86
CA ASP A 52 -19.17 -2.20 -20.79
C ASP A 52 -18.39 -1.03 -21.43
N LEU A 53 -17.13 -0.89 -21.03
CA LEU A 53 -16.22 0.15 -21.52
C LEU A 53 -15.43 -0.24 -22.76
N SER A 54 -15.54 -1.49 -23.25
CA SER A 54 -14.79 -1.98 -24.41
C SER A 54 -15.08 -1.20 -25.70
N ALA A 55 -16.26 -0.57 -25.75
CA ALA A 55 -16.68 0.26 -26.87
C ALA A 55 -15.94 1.62 -26.93
N ILE A 56 -15.30 2.07 -25.85
CA ILE A 56 -14.57 3.34 -25.81
C ILE A 56 -13.25 3.19 -26.57
N ARG A 57 -13.10 3.92 -27.68
CA ARG A 57 -11.88 3.91 -28.49
C ARG A 57 -11.09 5.21 -28.32
N GLY A 58 -9.77 5.07 -28.23
CA GLY A 58 -8.84 6.21 -28.19
C GLY A 58 -8.64 6.85 -26.81
N LEU A 59 -9.48 6.57 -25.81
CA LEU A 59 -9.26 6.99 -24.42
C LEU A 59 -8.71 5.81 -23.60
N GLN A 60 -7.75 6.09 -22.71
CA GLN A 60 -7.21 5.08 -21.81
C GLN A 60 -7.97 5.10 -20.47
N VAL A 61 -8.48 3.94 -20.05
CA VAL A 61 -9.10 3.75 -18.73
C VAL A 61 -8.02 3.36 -17.74
N LEU A 62 -7.73 4.20 -16.76
CA LEU A 62 -6.64 4.00 -15.80
C LEU A 62 -7.11 3.38 -14.48
N ASN A 63 -8.29 3.79 -14.01
CA ASN A 63 -8.83 3.34 -12.72
C ASN A 63 -10.37 3.32 -12.74
N ARG A 64 -10.96 2.51 -11.85
CA ARG A 64 -12.40 2.38 -11.67
C ARG A 64 -12.76 2.37 -10.18
N SER A 65 -13.88 3.01 -9.85
CA SER A 65 -14.47 3.00 -8.52
C SER A 65 -15.98 2.86 -8.63
N VAL A 66 -16.59 2.08 -7.76
CA VAL A 66 -18.05 1.88 -7.71
C VAL A 66 -18.57 2.20 -6.31
N GLN A 67 -19.70 2.89 -6.26
CA GLN A 67 -20.39 3.27 -5.03
C GLN A 67 -21.87 2.91 -5.13
N ASN A 68 -22.41 2.25 -4.11
CA ASN A 68 -23.83 1.94 -4.01
C ASN A 68 -24.44 2.73 -2.84
N ARG A 69 -25.53 3.45 -3.10
CA ARG A 69 -26.27 4.25 -2.12
C ARG A 69 -27.75 3.88 -2.19
N THR A 70 -28.31 3.44 -1.07
CA THR A 70 -29.76 3.31 -0.89
C THR A 70 -30.23 4.42 0.04
N SER A 71 -31.17 5.24 -0.43
CA SER A 71 -31.81 6.29 0.37
C SER A 71 -33.27 5.93 0.61
N ILE A 72 -33.73 6.09 1.84
CA ILE A 72 -35.11 5.85 2.24
C ILE A 72 -35.65 7.17 2.78
N VAL A 73 -36.58 7.79 2.05
CA VAL A 73 -37.23 9.05 2.46
C VAL A 73 -38.73 8.79 2.55
N GLY A 74 -39.26 8.73 3.77
CA GLY A 74 -40.65 8.34 4.03
C GLY A 74 -40.92 6.89 3.58
N THR A 75 -41.85 6.71 2.64
CA THR A 75 -42.19 5.42 2.01
C THR A 75 -41.48 5.18 0.67
N SER A 76 -40.69 6.15 0.18
CA SER A 76 -39.95 6.02 -1.08
C SER A 76 -38.55 5.47 -0.84
N ILE A 77 -38.19 4.43 -1.61
CA ILE A 77 -36.86 3.82 -1.61
C ILE A 77 -36.21 4.17 -2.95
N THR A 78 -35.07 4.87 -2.90
CA THR A 78 -34.26 5.17 -4.08
C THR A 78 -32.94 4.43 -3.96
N ARG A 79 -32.62 3.58 -4.94
CA ARG A 79 -31.32 2.91 -5.05
C ARG A 79 -30.50 3.59 -6.15
N THR A 80 -29.25 3.91 -5.87
CA THR A 80 -28.35 4.57 -6.81
C THR A 80 -27.02 3.83 -6.81
N VAL A 81 -26.61 3.36 -7.98
CA VAL A 81 -25.28 2.79 -8.22
C VAL A 81 -24.51 3.76 -9.10
N SER A 82 -23.33 4.20 -8.64
CA SER A 82 -22.49 5.16 -9.35
C SER A 82 -21.11 4.55 -9.61
N TRP A 83 -20.72 4.50 -10.88
CA TRP A 83 -19.36 4.17 -11.32
C TRP A 83 -18.61 5.45 -11.66
N THR A 84 -17.37 5.54 -11.21
CA THR A 84 -16.43 6.61 -11.56
C THR A 84 -15.21 6.00 -12.22
N TYR A 85 -14.98 6.35 -13.48
CA TYR A 85 -13.83 5.91 -14.26
C TYR A 85 -12.85 7.06 -14.43
N VAL A 86 -11.57 6.80 -14.16
CA VAL A 86 -10.49 7.76 -14.43
C VAL A 86 -9.97 7.49 -15.83
N LEU A 87 -10.19 8.44 -16.72
CA LEU A 87 -9.86 8.35 -18.13
C LEU A 87 -8.72 9.32 -18.48
N LEU A 88 -8.02 9.01 -19.58
CA LEU A 88 -6.98 9.83 -20.16
C LEU A 88 -7.14 9.95 -21.67
N ALA A 89 -7.09 11.18 -22.19
CA ALA A 89 -6.97 11.46 -23.61
C ALA A 89 -5.47 11.52 -24.02
N PRO A 90 -4.97 10.60 -24.86
CA PRO A 90 -3.55 10.55 -25.25
C PRO A 90 -3.16 11.59 -26.31
N SER A 91 -4.10 12.05 -27.13
CA SER A 91 -3.88 12.99 -28.24
C SER A 91 -4.98 14.04 -28.34
N SER A 92 -4.73 15.19 -28.97
CA SER A 92 -5.77 16.19 -29.20
C SER A 92 -6.75 15.74 -30.29
N GLY A 93 -8.00 16.15 -30.15
CA GLY A 93 -9.06 15.75 -31.07
C GLY A 93 -10.41 15.58 -30.40
N ASN A 94 -11.40 15.17 -31.19
CA ASN A 94 -12.73 14.85 -30.69
C ASN A 94 -12.81 13.35 -30.40
N TYR A 95 -13.19 13.01 -29.18
CA TYR A 95 -13.45 11.64 -28.75
C TYR A 95 -14.96 11.45 -28.60
N LEU A 96 -15.42 10.24 -28.89
CA LEU A 96 -16.80 9.82 -28.68
C LEU A 96 -16.79 8.74 -27.61
N ILE A 97 -17.42 9.02 -26.47
CA ILE A 97 -17.81 7.97 -25.53
C ILE A 97 -19.17 7.48 -26.02
N PRO A 98 -19.26 6.25 -26.57
CA PRO A 98 -20.53 5.72 -27.08
C PRO A 98 -21.53 5.53 -25.93
N ALA A 99 -22.79 5.29 -26.29
CA ALA A 99 -23.79 4.84 -25.33
C ALA A 99 -23.29 3.57 -24.63
N LEU A 100 -23.14 3.64 -23.31
CA LEU A 100 -22.67 2.54 -22.47
C LEU A 100 -23.88 1.75 -22.00
N ARG A 101 -23.81 0.42 -22.10
CA ARG A 101 -24.87 -0.47 -21.66
C ARG A 101 -24.74 -0.73 -20.16
N VAL A 102 -25.80 -0.50 -19.41
CA VAL A 102 -25.92 -0.79 -17.97
C VAL A 102 -27.17 -1.64 -17.79
N GLY A 103 -26.99 -2.95 -17.65
CA GLY A 103 -28.10 -3.92 -17.73
C GLY A 103 -28.84 -3.83 -19.06
N SER A 104 -30.15 -3.52 -19.01
CA SER A 104 -31.02 -3.35 -20.18
C SER A 104 -31.06 -1.93 -20.74
N GLU A 105 -30.50 -0.94 -20.04
CA GLU A 105 -30.54 0.46 -20.43
C GLU A 105 -29.21 0.94 -21.05
N LEU A 106 -29.28 2.05 -21.78
CA LEU A 106 -28.15 2.66 -22.48
C LEU A 106 -28.01 4.12 -22.04
N THR A 107 -26.78 4.54 -21.77
CA THR A 107 -26.49 5.95 -21.51
C THR A 107 -26.57 6.78 -22.80
N SER A 108 -26.67 8.10 -22.65
CA SER A 108 -26.49 9.01 -23.78
C SER A 108 -25.02 9.08 -24.20
N PRO A 109 -24.70 9.08 -25.51
CA PRO A 109 -23.33 9.23 -25.99
C PRO A 109 -22.78 10.62 -25.65
N ILE A 110 -21.49 10.69 -25.31
CA ILE A 110 -20.83 11.93 -24.91
C ILE A 110 -19.75 12.29 -25.94
N THR A 111 -19.90 13.45 -26.59
CA THR A 111 -18.86 14.03 -27.44
C THR A 111 -17.90 14.85 -26.59
N LEU A 112 -16.66 14.38 -26.49
CA LEU A 112 -15.60 14.96 -25.68
C LEU A 112 -14.58 15.66 -26.58
N LYS A 113 -14.24 16.91 -26.29
CA LYS A 113 -13.18 17.63 -27.00
C LYS A 113 -11.91 17.63 -26.17
N ALA A 114 -10.83 17.01 -26.67
CA ALA A 114 -9.51 17.09 -26.08
C ALA A 114 -8.71 18.20 -26.75
N VAL A 115 -8.35 19.22 -25.98
CA VAL A 115 -7.51 20.33 -26.43
C VAL A 115 -6.08 20.13 -25.96
N ASP A 116 -5.12 20.47 -26.81
CA ASP A 116 -3.73 20.52 -26.37
C ASP A 116 -3.59 21.51 -25.21
N SER A 117 -2.76 21.16 -24.24
CA SER A 117 -2.42 22.10 -23.18
C SER A 117 -1.74 23.30 -23.81
N VAL A 118 -2.39 24.46 -23.79
CA VAL A 118 -1.76 25.74 -24.15
C VAL A 118 -0.82 26.15 -23.00
N GLN A 119 0.13 25.29 -22.66
CA GLN A 119 1.31 25.72 -21.93
C GLN A 119 2.19 26.44 -22.95
N ASN A 120 2.36 27.75 -22.78
CA ASN A 120 3.41 28.51 -23.45
C ASN A 120 4.71 27.70 -23.41
N ALA A 121 5.18 27.25 -24.58
CA ALA A 121 6.42 26.49 -24.73
C ALA A 121 7.63 27.20 -24.11
N GLN A 122 7.52 28.51 -23.86
CA GLN A 122 8.54 29.37 -23.27
C GLN A 122 8.74 29.21 -21.75
N GLN A 123 7.81 28.57 -21.00
CA GLN A 123 7.98 28.37 -19.56
C GLN A 123 7.50 26.98 -19.10
N LYS A 124 8.09 25.90 -19.64
CA LYS A 124 8.01 24.57 -19.02
C LYS A 124 8.68 24.64 -17.64
N VAL A 125 7.85 24.78 -16.61
CA VAL A 125 8.26 24.83 -15.20
C VAL A 125 8.91 23.51 -14.77
N VAL A 126 8.45 22.40 -15.34
CA VAL A 126 9.05 21.07 -15.17
C VAL A 126 9.47 20.52 -16.52
N ARG A 127 10.72 20.08 -16.61
CA ARG A 127 11.28 19.40 -17.78
C ARG A 127 11.78 18.02 -17.38
N LEU A 128 11.48 17.03 -18.21
CA LEU A 128 12.04 15.69 -18.13
C LEU A 128 13.10 15.53 -19.21
N GLU A 129 14.29 15.08 -18.83
CA GLU A 129 15.35 14.68 -19.74
C GLU A 129 15.66 13.21 -19.47
N VAL A 130 15.71 12.39 -20.52
CA VAL A 130 15.99 10.96 -20.41
C VAL A 130 17.21 10.67 -21.27
N ASP A 131 18.29 10.28 -20.63
CA ASP A 131 19.55 9.92 -21.28
C ASP A 131 19.75 8.40 -21.18
N VAL A 132 20.14 7.78 -22.29
CA VAL A 132 20.38 6.34 -22.37
C VAL A 132 21.80 6.09 -22.80
N THR A 133 22.55 5.29 -22.03
CA THR A 133 23.96 5.02 -22.32
C THR A 133 24.34 3.59 -21.91
N PRO A 134 24.84 2.75 -22.82
CA PRO A 134 25.01 2.98 -24.26
C PRO A 134 23.70 2.82 -25.04
N GLY A 135 23.57 3.48 -26.20
CA GLY A 135 22.38 3.35 -27.08
C GLY A 135 22.40 2.13 -28.01
N LYS A 136 23.57 1.50 -28.19
CA LYS A 136 23.73 0.24 -28.95
C LYS A 136 24.37 -0.80 -28.06
N VAL A 137 23.71 -1.94 -27.87
CA VAL A 137 24.10 -2.97 -26.91
C VAL A 137 23.86 -4.37 -27.44
N TYR A 138 24.36 -5.39 -26.75
CA TYR A 138 24.02 -6.79 -26.98
C TYR A 138 22.94 -7.27 -25.99
N PRO A 139 22.31 -8.44 -26.21
CA PRO A 139 21.40 -9.02 -25.25
C PRO A 139 22.11 -9.24 -23.90
N GLN A 140 21.40 -9.02 -22.81
CA GLN A 140 21.86 -9.12 -21.42
C GLN A 140 22.99 -8.16 -21.01
N GLN A 141 23.39 -7.24 -21.89
CA GLN A 141 24.33 -6.17 -21.55
C GLN A 141 23.58 -5.04 -20.82
N GLN A 142 24.14 -4.54 -19.73
CA GLN A 142 23.54 -3.39 -19.04
C GLN A 142 23.45 -2.14 -19.93
N VAL A 143 22.34 -1.43 -19.78
CA VAL A 143 22.11 -0.07 -20.30
C VAL A 143 21.75 0.80 -19.10
N LEU A 144 22.46 1.92 -18.93
CA LEU A 144 22.12 2.90 -17.91
C LEU A 144 21.11 3.88 -18.49
N VAL A 145 19.98 4.02 -17.80
CA VAL A 145 18.91 4.97 -18.15
C VAL A 145 18.86 6.02 -17.03
N ARG A 146 19.11 7.27 -17.39
CA ARG A 146 19.14 8.39 -16.47
C ARG A 146 17.96 9.32 -16.74
N LEU A 147 17.02 9.40 -15.81
CA LEU A 147 15.90 10.33 -15.86
C LEU A 147 16.20 11.54 -14.97
N ARG A 148 16.29 12.73 -15.58
CA ARG A 148 16.44 14.01 -14.89
C ARG A 148 15.12 14.77 -14.89
N ILE A 149 14.58 14.98 -13.69
CA ILE A 149 13.37 15.78 -13.44
C ILE A 149 13.81 17.17 -12.97
N ILE A 150 13.70 18.17 -13.85
CA ILE A 150 14.18 19.53 -13.62
C ILE A 150 12.98 20.43 -13.32
N ARG A 151 12.87 20.89 -12.07
CA ARG A 151 11.79 21.79 -11.60
C ARG A 151 12.37 23.18 -11.42
N THR A 152 11.87 24.18 -12.14
CA THR A 152 12.41 25.55 -12.15
C THR A 152 11.46 26.52 -11.46
N GLY A 153 11.86 27.05 -10.30
CA GLY A 153 11.14 28.12 -9.62
C GLY A 153 9.78 27.74 -9.03
N VAL A 154 9.50 26.44 -8.84
CA VAL A 154 8.29 25.96 -8.17
C VAL A 154 8.61 24.86 -7.17
N GLN A 155 7.69 24.70 -6.22
CA GLN A 155 7.62 23.55 -5.33
C GLN A 155 6.33 22.79 -5.64
N LEU A 156 6.43 21.46 -5.70
CA LEU A 156 5.32 20.59 -6.08
C LEU A 156 5.01 19.64 -4.92
N GLU A 157 3.73 19.32 -4.78
CA GLU A 157 3.20 18.27 -3.91
C GLU A 157 2.54 17.18 -4.76
N ASN A 158 2.25 16.02 -4.17
CA ASN A 158 1.63 14.88 -4.85
C ASN A 158 2.34 14.48 -6.15
N GLU A 159 3.66 14.55 -6.15
CA GLU A 159 4.48 14.21 -7.30
C GLU A 159 4.33 12.72 -7.63
N SER A 160 4.05 12.42 -8.89
CA SER A 160 4.00 11.05 -9.38
C SER A 160 4.63 10.92 -10.76
N LEU A 161 5.23 9.77 -11.00
CA LEU A 161 5.94 9.41 -12.21
C LEU A 161 5.35 8.10 -12.74
N THR A 162 5.10 8.02 -14.04
CA THR A 162 4.74 6.75 -14.68
C THR A 162 5.89 5.75 -14.51
N PRO A 163 5.62 4.51 -14.04
CA PRO A 163 6.63 3.46 -13.98
C PRO A 163 7.22 3.15 -15.36
N PHE A 164 8.51 2.81 -15.41
CA PHE A 164 9.11 2.27 -16.62
C PHE A 164 8.74 0.79 -16.75
N GLU A 165 7.79 0.50 -17.63
CA GLU A 165 7.46 -0.87 -18.04
C GLU A 165 7.85 -1.05 -19.50
N ILE A 166 8.77 -1.97 -19.77
CA ILE A 166 9.36 -2.15 -21.10
C ILE A 166 9.26 -3.63 -21.46
N ALA A 167 8.56 -3.95 -22.55
CA ALA A 167 8.49 -5.32 -23.03
C ALA A 167 9.84 -5.77 -23.59
N GLY A 168 10.28 -6.98 -23.23
CA GLY A 168 11.54 -7.58 -23.73
C GLY A 168 12.82 -7.03 -23.10
N ALA A 169 12.69 -6.29 -21.99
CA ALA A 169 13.81 -5.86 -21.17
C ALA A 169 13.45 -5.89 -19.68
N GLN A 170 14.40 -6.27 -18.84
CA GLN A 170 14.30 -6.07 -17.40
C GLN A 170 14.80 -4.67 -17.06
N ILE A 171 14.08 -3.93 -16.22
CA ILE A 171 14.50 -2.61 -15.75
C ILE A 171 14.38 -2.50 -14.23
N GLU A 172 15.44 -2.00 -13.59
CA GLU A 172 15.51 -1.83 -12.14
C GLU A 172 16.07 -0.45 -11.79
N LYS A 173 15.57 0.13 -10.70
CA LYS A 173 16.08 1.42 -10.18
C LYS A 173 17.37 1.17 -9.39
N LEU A 174 18.44 1.87 -9.76
CA LEU A 174 19.73 1.83 -9.06
C LEU A 174 19.76 2.83 -7.91
N ASN A 175 19.52 4.11 -8.20
CA ASN A 175 19.57 5.17 -7.21
C ASN A 175 18.66 6.35 -7.57
N GLN A 176 18.49 7.25 -6.61
CA GLN A 176 17.84 8.54 -6.81
C GLN A 176 18.54 9.59 -5.96
N ILE A 177 19.01 10.64 -6.61
CA ILE A 177 19.63 11.80 -5.96
C ILE A 177 18.85 13.05 -6.31
N SER A 178 18.78 14.01 -5.39
CA SER A 178 18.16 15.30 -5.65
C SER A 178 19.05 16.42 -5.14
N PHE A 179 19.23 17.45 -5.97
CA PHE A 179 20.10 18.57 -5.66
C PHE A 179 19.55 19.86 -6.26
N GLN A 180 19.98 20.97 -5.69
CA GLN A 180 19.61 22.30 -6.17
C GLN A 180 20.70 22.85 -7.08
N SER A 181 20.28 23.52 -8.15
CA SER A 181 21.17 24.22 -9.08
C SER A 181 20.61 25.61 -9.37
N LEU A 182 21.48 26.56 -9.71
CA LEU A 182 21.10 27.89 -10.15
C LEU A 182 21.40 28.01 -11.64
N LYS A 183 20.35 28.13 -12.46
CA LYS A 183 20.47 28.33 -13.91
C LYS A 183 19.66 29.55 -14.31
N ASN A 184 20.30 30.51 -14.98
CA ASN A 184 19.68 31.78 -15.40
C ASN A 184 19.02 32.56 -14.23
N GLY A 185 19.65 32.58 -13.05
CA GLY A 185 19.14 33.27 -11.87
C GLY A 185 17.89 32.64 -11.22
N LYS A 186 17.40 31.50 -11.75
CA LYS A 186 16.27 30.75 -11.18
C LYS A 186 16.78 29.51 -10.45
N ARG A 187 16.24 29.25 -9.26
CA ARG A 187 16.49 28.02 -8.50
C ARG A 187 15.86 26.84 -9.24
N GLN A 188 16.68 25.83 -9.52
CA GLN A 188 16.26 24.56 -10.10
C GLN A 188 16.44 23.46 -9.06
N MET A 189 15.42 22.63 -8.88
CA MET A 189 15.52 21.37 -8.15
C MET A 189 15.61 20.25 -9.18
N ILE A 190 16.74 19.56 -9.20
CA ILE A 190 17.02 18.47 -10.14
C ILE A 190 16.95 17.18 -9.34
N THR A 191 16.06 16.27 -9.74
CA THR A 191 16.05 14.88 -9.28
C THR A 191 16.56 14.01 -10.39
N GLU A 192 17.65 13.30 -10.14
CA GLU A 192 18.22 12.32 -11.05
C GLU A 192 17.88 10.92 -10.54
N ILE A 193 17.20 10.14 -11.36
CA ILE A 193 16.87 8.75 -11.08
C ILE A 193 17.62 7.89 -12.09
N SER A 194 18.50 7.02 -11.59
CA SER A 194 19.26 6.10 -12.42
C SER A 194 18.61 4.73 -12.39
N TYR A 195 18.46 4.13 -13.57
CA TYR A 195 17.98 2.78 -13.77
C TYR A 195 19.02 1.97 -14.54
N VAL A 196 19.00 0.66 -14.32
CA VAL A 196 19.67 -0.30 -15.18
C VAL A 196 18.62 -1.05 -15.99
N LEU A 197 18.85 -1.18 -17.28
CA LEU A 197 18.01 -1.90 -18.23
C LEU A 197 18.84 -3.01 -18.87
N LEU A 198 18.33 -4.24 -18.86
CA LEU A 198 18.95 -5.39 -19.51
C LEU A 198 18.02 -5.93 -20.59
N PRO A 199 18.39 -5.83 -21.88
CA PRO A 199 17.59 -6.36 -22.97
C PRO A 199 17.65 -7.89 -23.00
N GLU A 200 16.53 -8.57 -23.24
CA GLU A 200 16.52 -10.04 -23.25
C GLU A 200 16.94 -10.63 -24.59
N LYS A 201 16.56 -9.97 -25.70
CA LYS A 201 16.74 -10.46 -27.07
C LYS A 201 17.22 -9.34 -27.99
N SER A 202 17.82 -9.73 -29.11
CA SER A 202 18.19 -8.80 -30.18
C SER A 202 16.96 -8.18 -30.84
N GLY A 203 17.06 -6.91 -31.22
CA GLY A 203 15.95 -6.14 -31.77
C GLY A 203 16.04 -4.67 -31.37
N THR A 204 14.98 -3.92 -31.63
CA THR A 204 14.87 -2.51 -31.25
C THR A 204 13.94 -2.40 -30.04
N ILE A 205 14.45 -1.83 -28.96
CA ILE A 205 13.68 -1.57 -27.75
C ILE A 205 13.37 -0.09 -27.70
N VAL A 206 12.08 0.25 -27.61
CA VAL A 206 11.62 1.63 -27.49
C VAL A 206 11.33 1.90 -26.02
N LEU A 207 12.07 2.85 -25.44
CA LEU A 207 11.80 3.38 -24.12
C LEU A 207 10.60 4.34 -24.23
N PRO A 208 9.44 4.01 -23.63
CA PRO A 208 8.24 4.82 -23.76
C PRO A 208 8.44 6.19 -23.11
N GLN A 209 7.62 7.15 -23.54
CA GLN A 209 7.59 8.46 -22.89
C GLN A 209 7.12 8.32 -21.45
N VAL A 210 7.88 8.90 -20.52
CA VAL A 210 7.50 8.92 -19.10
C VAL A 210 6.75 10.20 -18.82
N ARG A 211 5.65 10.09 -18.09
CA ARG A 211 4.89 11.24 -17.61
C ARG A 211 5.21 11.52 -16.15
N TYR A 212 5.38 12.79 -15.87
CA TYR A 212 5.49 13.33 -14.52
C TYR A 212 4.36 14.31 -14.28
N GLN A 213 3.76 14.23 -13.10
CA GLN A 213 2.72 15.16 -12.66
C GLN A 213 2.94 15.58 -11.21
N GLY A 214 2.52 16.79 -10.87
CA GLY A 214 2.54 17.31 -9.50
C GLY A 214 1.68 18.56 -9.36
N ASP A 215 1.28 18.86 -8.14
CA ASP A 215 0.43 20.01 -7.81
C ASP A 215 1.29 21.18 -7.30
N GLU A 216 1.27 22.31 -7.99
CA GLU A 216 2.07 23.50 -7.62
C GLU A 216 1.61 24.07 -6.28
N ILE A 217 2.49 24.05 -5.27
CA ILE A 217 2.22 24.70 -3.98
C ILE A 217 2.27 26.21 -4.21
N ARG A 218 1.10 26.84 -4.37
CA ARG A 218 1.02 28.30 -4.33
C ARG A 218 0.84 28.72 -2.88
N GLY A 219 1.90 29.23 -2.28
CA GLY A 219 1.84 29.97 -1.03
C GLY A 219 0.88 31.14 -1.21
N GLY A 220 -0.34 30.99 -0.69
CA GLY A 220 -1.38 31.98 -0.84
C GLY A 220 -1.15 33.17 0.08
N ASN A 221 -0.39 34.17 -0.37
CA ASN A 221 -0.59 35.54 0.10
C ASN A 221 -1.84 36.09 -0.59
N SER A 222 -3.01 35.51 -0.32
CA SER A 222 -4.28 36.18 -0.64
C SER A 222 -4.58 37.12 0.51
N SER A 223 -4.07 38.36 0.40
CA SER A 223 -4.55 39.51 1.16
C SER A 223 -5.98 39.94 0.76
N GLY A 224 -6.69 39.11 -0.02
CA GLY A 224 -8.06 39.34 -0.43
C GLY A 224 -9.00 39.05 0.74
N ASN A 225 -9.46 40.11 1.38
CA ASN A 225 -10.49 40.17 2.44
C ASN A 225 -11.89 39.70 1.97
N PHE A 226 -11.98 38.74 1.07
CA PHE A 226 -13.26 38.16 0.63
C PHE A 226 -13.64 37.03 1.59
N GLY A 227 -14.43 37.37 2.62
CA GLY A 227 -15.08 36.38 3.47
C GLY A 227 -15.21 36.70 4.96
N ASN A 228 -14.95 37.93 5.41
CA ASN A 228 -15.18 38.29 6.81
C ASN A 228 -16.67 38.59 7.07
N PHE A 229 -17.51 37.55 7.15
CA PHE A 229 -18.92 37.65 7.57
C PHE A 229 -19.05 37.54 9.09
N GLY A 230 -18.49 38.53 9.81
CA GLY A 230 -18.69 38.71 11.26
C GLY A 230 -18.64 37.43 12.11
N SER A 231 -19.66 37.22 12.95
CA SER A 231 -19.75 36.18 13.99
C SER A 231 -19.78 34.72 13.49
N PHE A 232 -19.75 34.47 12.17
CA PHE A 232 -19.84 33.12 11.59
C PHE A 232 -18.48 32.53 11.17
N GLY A 233 -17.37 33.21 11.45
CA GLY A 233 -16.04 32.66 11.24
C GLY A 233 -15.53 32.80 9.79
N ASN A 234 -14.22 32.64 9.64
CA ASN A 234 -13.49 32.99 8.43
C ASN A 234 -13.56 31.86 7.38
N PHE A 235 -14.54 31.90 6.48
CA PHE A 235 -14.70 30.93 5.37
C PHE A 235 -13.73 31.15 4.19
N GLY A 236 -12.89 32.20 4.23
CA GLY A 236 -11.94 32.52 3.15
C GLY A 236 -10.88 31.44 2.86
N ASN A 237 -10.63 30.54 3.82
CA ASN A 237 -9.67 29.44 3.66
C ASN A 237 -10.26 28.17 3.01
N LEU A 238 -11.59 28.06 2.85
CA LEU A 238 -12.22 26.89 2.21
C LEU A 238 -12.07 26.89 0.68
N PHE A 239 -11.74 28.04 0.10
CA PHE A 239 -11.43 28.20 -1.33
C PHE A 239 -9.95 28.48 -1.57
N GLN A 240 -9.06 27.94 -0.74
CA GLN A 240 -7.63 27.87 -1.09
C GLN A 240 -7.53 27.27 -2.49
N LYS A 241 -7.07 28.09 -3.44
CA LYS A 241 -6.88 27.69 -4.84
C LYS A 241 -6.05 26.40 -4.81
N ARG A 242 -6.69 25.26 -5.11
CA ARG A 242 -5.98 24.01 -5.39
C ARG A 242 -4.85 24.38 -6.35
N GLY A 243 -3.62 24.02 -5.98
CA GLY A 243 -2.43 24.28 -6.77
C GLY A 243 -2.65 23.94 -8.24
N ARG A 244 -2.05 24.70 -9.15
CA ARG A 244 -2.13 24.36 -10.58
C ARG A 244 -1.43 23.02 -10.78
N ARG A 245 -2.13 22.01 -11.32
CA ARG A 245 -1.50 20.75 -11.70
C ARG A 245 -0.55 20.98 -12.88
N ILE A 246 0.69 20.54 -12.72
CA ILE A 246 1.74 20.60 -13.72
C ILE A 246 1.96 19.19 -14.24
N PHE A 247 1.94 19.04 -15.56
CA PHE A 247 2.32 17.82 -16.25
C PHE A 247 3.56 18.07 -17.11
N SER A 248 4.44 17.08 -17.18
CA SER A 248 5.58 17.07 -18.10
C SER A 248 5.74 15.66 -18.65
N THR A 249 6.13 15.55 -19.91
CA THR A 249 6.34 14.28 -20.59
C THR A 249 7.74 14.27 -21.19
N SER A 250 8.45 13.15 -21.06
CA SER A 250 9.78 12.98 -21.63
C SER A 250 9.71 12.63 -23.11
N GLU A 251 10.84 12.76 -23.80
CA GLU A 251 10.98 12.20 -25.14
C GLU A 251 11.14 10.67 -25.05
N SER A 252 10.68 9.97 -26.09
CA SER A 252 10.91 8.53 -26.26
C SER A 252 12.35 8.31 -26.71
N GLN A 253 13.02 7.31 -26.16
CA GLN A 253 14.38 6.93 -26.57
C GLN A 253 14.36 5.55 -27.20
N THR A 254 15.30 5.28 -28.10
CA THR A 254 15.41 3.99 -28.78
C THR A 254 16.76 3.35 -28.47
N ILE A 255 16.73 2.06 -28.14
CA ILE A 255 17.91 1.24 -27.87
C ILE A 255 18.01 0.19 -28.97
N GLU A 256 19.16 0.12 -29.62
CA GLU A 256 19.46 -0.89 -30.63
C GLU A 256 20.16 -2.08 -29.97
N VAL A 257 19.52 -3.24 -29.97
CA VAL A 257 20.09 -4.49 -29.45
C VAL A 257 20.61 -5.32 -30.63
N LYS A 258 21.93 -5.36 -30.77
CA LYS A 258 22.65 -6.16 -31.77
C LYS A 258 22.35 -7.65 -31.61
N PRO A 259 22.39 -8.45 -32.68
CA PRO A 259 22.42 -9.91 -32.55
C PRO A 259 23.69 -10.37 -31.82
N LEU A 260 23.66 -11.58 -31.25
CA LEU A 260 24.89 -12.19 -30.74
C LEU A 260 25.93 -12.28 -31.86
N PRO A 261 27.23 -12.06 -31.56
CA PRO A 261 28.30 -12.17 -32.54
C PRO A 261 28.27 -13.52 -33.27
N SER A 262 28.37 -13.49 -34.60
CA SER A 262 28.33 -14.70 -35.45
C SER A 262 29.47 -15.66 -35.09
N GLY A 263 29.14 -16.93 -34.81
CA GLY A 263 30.12 -17.96 -34.45
C GLY A 263 30.46 -18.04 -32.96
N PHE A 264 29.77 -17.26 -32.10
CA PHE A 264 29.90 -17.38 -30.65
C PHE A 264 29.53 -18.80 -30.17
N LYS A 265 30.41 -19.39 -29.36
CA LYS A 265 30.21 -20.68 -28.70
C LYS A 265 30.64 -20.54 -27.24
N GLY A 266 29.78 -20.96 -26.31
CA GLY A 266 30.06 -20.93 -24.87
C GLY A 266 29.04 -20.10 -24.10
N TRP A 267 29.38 -19.79 -22.85
CA TRP A 267 28.53 -19.05 -21.93
C TRP A 267 28.55 -17.54 -22.23
N TRP A 268 27.39 -16.96 -22.50
CA TRP A 268 27.25 -15.54 -22.85
C TRP A 268 27.32 -14.67 -21.57
N LEU A 269 28.37 -13.86 -21.47
CA LEU A 269 28.60 -12.95 -20.34
C LEU A 269 29.11 -11.59 -20.83
N PRO A 270 28.22 -10.63 -21.15
CA PRO A 270 28.60 -9.31 -21.64
C PRO A 270 28.98 -8.38 -20.50
N ALA A 271 30.27 -8.31 -20.17
CA ALA A 271 30.78 -7.52 -19.04
C ALA A 271 31.73 -6.41 -19.51
N ASN A 272 31.83 -5.34 -18.72
CA ASN A 272 32.81 -4.27 -18.91
C ASN A 272 34.22 -4.69 -18.46
N ASN A 273 34.29 -5.49 -17.41
CA ASN A 273 35.52 -6.02 -16.84
C ASN A 273 35.20 -7.31 -16.07
N LEU A 274 36.13 -8.26 -16.05
CA LEU A 274 36.02 -9.48 -15.26
C LEU A 274 37.35 -9.79 -14.56
N LYS A 275 37.29 -9.98 -13.24
CA LYS A 275 38.43 -10.29 -12.39
C LYS A 275 38.18 -11.57 -11.61
N ILE A 276 39.23 -12.38 -11.47
CA ILE A 276 39.26 -13.59 -10.64
C ILE A 276 40.31 -13.36 -9.55
N GLU A 277 39.92 -13.48 -8.29
CA GLU A 277 40.81 -13.43 -7.14
C GLU A 277 40.81 -14.77 -6.42
N GLU A 278 41.96 -15.13 -5.85
CA GLU A 278 42.15 -16.35 -5.08
C GLU A 278 42.60 -15.99 -3.66
N ARG A 279 42.04 -16.67 -2.68
CA ARG A 279 42.46 -16.62 -1.27
C ARG A 279 42.55 -18.03 -0.71
N TRP A 280 43.49 -18.24 0.21
CA TRP A 280 43.70 -19.52 0.86
C TRP A 280 43.49 -19.41 2.36
N GLN A 281 43.11 -20.51 3.00
CA GLN A 281 43.12 -20.64 4.44
C GLN A 281 43.67 -22.02 4.81
N PRO A 282 44.81 -22.10 5.53
CA PRO A 282 45.65 -20.98 6.02
C PRO A 282 46.32 -20.16 4.89
N ASP A 283 46.71 -18.92 5.20
CA ASP A 283 47.44 -18.01 4.31
C ASP A 283 48.80 -17.63 4.95
N PRO A 284 49.95 -17.99 4.37
CA PRO A 284 50.12 -18.70 3.11
C PRO A 284 49.69 -20.17 3.18
N PRO A 285 49.26 -20.78 2.06
CA PRO A 285 48.84 -22.17 2.04
C PRO A 285 50.04 -23.13 2.24
N VAL A 286 49.91 -24.04 3.20
CA VAL A 286 50.85 -25.14 3.45
C VAL A 286 50.12 -26.46 3.24
N PHE A 287 50.49 -27.20 2.19
CA PHE A 287 49.82 -28.44 1.85
C PHE A 287 50.49 -29.62 2.58
N ARG A 288 49.71 -30.39 3.34
CA ARG A 288 50.14 -31.60 4.04
C ARG A 288 49.17 -32.74 3.78
N VAL A 289 49.67 -33.97 3.75
CA VAL A 289 48.83 -35.16 3.61
C VAL A 289 47.82 -35.24 4.75
N GLY A 290 46.54 -35.35 4.41
CA GLY A 290 45.43 -35.51 5.35
C GLY A 290 44.91 -34.20 5.97
N GLU A 291 45.56 -33.06 5.74
CA GLU A 291 45.12 -31.77 6.26
C GLU A 291 44.24 -31.04 5.23
N PRO A 292 43.04 -30.54 5.61
CA PRO A 292 42.19 -29.79 4.69
C PRO A 292 42.69 -28.34 4.52
N LEU A 293 42.69 -27.86 3.28
CA LEU A 293 42.92 -26.46 2.93
C LEU A 293 41.70 -25.88 2.23
N THR A 294 41.29 -24.68 2.64
CA THR A 294 40.17 -23.98 1.99
C THR A 294 40.70 -22.98 0.98
N ARG A 295 40.27 -23.12 -0.27
CA ARG A 295 40.50 -22.18 -1.38
C ARG A 295 39.21 -21.40 -1.63
N THR A 296 39.27 -20.08 -1.53
CA THR A 296 38.15 -19.19 -1.88
C THR A 296 38.46 -18.49 -3.19
N LEU A 297 37.59 -18.66 -4.17
CA LEU A 297 37.65 -18.01 -5.47
C LEU A 297 36.57 -16.92 -5.52
N VAL A 298 36.97 -15.69 -5.82
CA VAL A 298 36.05 -14.55 -5.97
C VAL A 298 36.10 -14.10 -7.43
N ILE A 299 35.00 -14.31 -8.15
CA ILE A 299 34.82 -13.82 -9.51
C ILE A 299 33.95 -12.58 -9.43
N SER A 300 34.44 -11.48 -9.98
CA SER A 300 33.68 -10.22 -10.07
C SER A 300 33.60 -9.76 -11.52
N ALA A 301 32.41 -9.38 -11.94
CA ALA A 301 32.14 -8.90 -13.30
C ALA A 301 31.30 -7.62 -13.26
N ASN A 302 31.78 -6.58 -13.94
CA ASN A 302 31.06 -5.30 -14.02
C ASN A 302 30.07 -5.33 -15.18
N GLY A 303 28.86 -4.84 -14.93
CA GLY A 303 27.78 -4.66 -15.89
C GLY A 303 26.86 -5.86 -16.09
N VAL A 304 26.91 -6.81 -15.15
CA VAL A 304 26.11 -8.05 -15.14
C VAL A 304 25.65 -8.36 -13.73
N TYR A 305 24.57 -9.13 -13.59
CA TYR A 305 24.16 -9.73 -12.32
C TYR A 305 25.10 -10.88 -11.94
N GLY A 306 25.22 -11.16 -10.63
CA GLY A 306 26.05 -12.25 -10.14
C GLY A 306 25.62 -13.62 -10.66
N ASN A 307 24.31 -13.84 -10.86
CA ASN A 307 23.76 -15.10 -11.37
C ASN A 307 24.05 -15.33 -12.86
N GLN A 308 24.52 -14.31 -13.58
CA GLN A 308 25.00 -14.46 -14.96
C GLN A 308 26.42 -15.02 -15.00
N ILE A 309 27.19 -14.98 -13.90
CA ILE A 309 28.55 -15.54 -13.86
C ILE A 309 28.43 -17.07 -13.87
N PRO A 310 29.11 -17.77 -14.80
CA PRO A 310 28.99 -19.22 -14.92
C PRO A 310 29.58 -19.91 -13.69
N GLU A 311 29.03 -21.09 -13.38
CA GLU A 311 29.63 -22.01 -12.42
C GLU A 311 30.98 -22.52 -12.94
N LEU A 312 31.93 -22.68 -12.02
CA LEU A 312 33.22 -23.23 -12.36
C LEU A 312 33.20 -24.76 -12.26
N SER A 313 33.76 -25.43 -13.26
CA SER A 313 33.96 -26.88 -13.26
C SER A 313 35.43 -27.21 -13.43
N PHE A 314 35.94 -28.13 -12.61
CA PHE A 314 37.35 -28.49 -12.54
C PHE A 314 37.54 -29.99 -12.44
N GLU A 315 38.59 -30.47 -13.08
CA GLU A 315 39.14 -31.81 -12.86
C GLU A 315 40.39 -31.67 -11.98
N PHE A 316 40.32 -32.18 -10.76
CA PHE A 316 41.45 -32.18 -9.84
C PHE A 316 42.27 -33.47 -9.98
N PRO A 317 43.58 -33.44 -9.65
CA PRO A 317 44.39 -34.66 -9.60
C PRO A 317 43.78 -35.71 -8.66
N GLU A 318 43.85 -37.00 -9.02
CA GLU A 318 43.27 -38.10 -8.21
C GLU A 318 43.74 -38.10 -6.75
N ASN A 319 44.95 -37.60 -6.49
CA ASN A 319 45.58 -37.53 -5.18
C ASN A 319 45.15 -36.31 -4.33
N ILE A 320 44.19 -35.51 -4.79
CA ILE A 320 43.62 -34.36 -4.07
C ILE A 320 42.10 -34.47 -4.11
N LYS A 321 41.51 -34.92 -2.99
CA LYS A 321 40.06 -34.89 -2.84
C LYS A 321 39.61 -33.45 -2.67
N SER A 322 38.74 -32.98 -3.55
CA SER A 322 38.27 -31.59 -3.58
C SER A 322 36.76 -31.55 -3.46
N TYR A 323 36.25 -30.76 -2.53
CA TYR A 323 34.82 -30.60 -2.27
C TYR A 323 34.45 -29.13 -2.42
N ALA A 324 33.48 -28.83 -3.27
CA ALA A 324 32.90 -27.50 -3.38
C ALA A 324 31.83 -27.29 -2.31
N ASP A 325 31.83 -26.11 -1.70
CA ASP A 325 30.71 -25.59 -0.92
C ASP A 325 29.69 -24.91 -1.85
N GLN A 326 28.52 -24.56 -1.32
CA GLN A 326 27.52 -23.78 -2.06
C GLN A 326 28.08 -22.40 -2.44
N ALA A 327 27.96 -22.05 -3.72
CA ALA A 327 28.40 -20.76 -4.21
C ALA A 327 27.53 -19.62 -3.65
N LEU A 328 28.18 -18.55 -3.18
CA LEU A 328 27.51 -17.32 -2.80
C LEU A 328 27.47 -16.38 -4.01
N ILE A 329 26.27 -15.96 -4.39
CA ILE A 329 26.03 -15.09 -5.55
C ILE A 329 25.46 -13.77 -5.04
N GLU A 330 26.14 -12.68 -5.37
CA GLU A 330 25.76 -11.33 -4.97
C GLU A 330 25.70 -10.42 -6.20
N THR A 331 24.87 -9.40 -6.13
CA THR A 331 24.88 -8.30 -7.10
C THR A 331 24.90 -6.99 -6.33
N GLU A 332 25.98 -6.23 -6.51
CA GLU A 332 26.10 -4.87 -5.98
C GLU A 332 25.53 -3.88 -7.03
N GLN A 333 24.70 -2.95 -6.58
CA GLN A 333 24.24 -1.82 -7.39
C GLN A 333 25.10 -0.60 -7.08
N THR A 334 25.86 -0.11 -8.05
CA THR A 334 26.71 1.09 -7.93
C THR A 334 26.21 2.21 -8.85
N PRO A 335 26.66 3.46 -8.68
CA PRO A 335 26.36 4.55 -9.61
C PRO A 335 26.79 4.26 -11.06
N GLU A 336 27.80 3.40 -11.24
CA GLU A 336 28.33 2.96 -12.54
C GLU A 336 27.56 1.77 -13.14
N GLY A 337 26.60 1.20 -12.41
CA GLY A 337 25.76 0.10 -12.85
C GLY A 337 25.83 -1.13 -11.94
N LEU A 338 25.66 -2.31 -12.53
CA LEU A 338 25.68 -3.56 -11.78
C LEU A 338 27.11 -4.08 -11.61
N LYS A 339 27.38 -4.73 -10.49
CA LYS A 339 28.59 -5.53 -10.27
C LYS A 339 28.19 -6.89 -9.70
N GLY A 340 28.27 -7.90 -10.57
CA GLY A 340 28.01 -9.28 -10.22
C GLY A 340 29.22 -9.89 -9.52
N ILE A 341 28.96 -10.65 -8.45
CA ILE A 341 29.99 -11.35 -7.68
C ILE A 341 29.55 -12.79 -7.48
N ARG A 342 30.46 -13.73 -7.75
CA ARG A 342 30.31 -15.15 -7.44
C ARG A 342 31.49 -15.60 -6.61
N ILE A 343 31.21 -16.10 -5.41
CA ILE A 343 32.20 -16.61 -4.47
C ILE A 343 32.04 -18.12 -4.36
N GLU A 344 33.10 -18.85 -4.68
CA GLU A 344 33.14 -20.31 -4.55
C GLU A 344 34.21 -20.73 -3.55
N LYS A 345 33.86 -21.61 -2.62
CA LYS A 345 34.80 -22.18 -1.64
C LYS A 345 35.01 -23.65 -1.95
N TRP A 346 36.27 -24.05 -1.98
CA TRP A 346 36.69 -25.41 -2.27
C TRP A 346 37.59 -25.90 -1.12
N VAL A 347 37.28 -27.06 -0.56
CA VAL A 347 38.12 -27.73 0.44
C VAL A 347 38.94 -28.79 -0.26
N HIS A 348 40.27 -28.66 -0.23
CA HIS A 348 41.22 -29.58 -0.82
C HIS A 348 41.89 -30.42 0.28
N ILE A 349 41.87 -31.74 0.14
CA ILE A 349 42.49 -32.70 1.07
C ILE A 349 43.46 -33.58 0.26
N PRO A 350 44.77 -33.29 0.32
CA PRO A 350 45.80 -34.12 -0.32
C PRO A 350 45.91 -35.49 0.36
N SER A 351 46.00 -36.57 -0.43
CA SER A 351 46.14 -37.94 0.09
C SER A 351 47.56 -38.50 0.06
N GLN A 352 48.45 -37.90 -0.73
CA GLN A 352 49.84 -38.37 -0.91
C GLN A 352 50.80 -37.18 -1.00
N SER A 353 52.02 -37.31 -0.46
CA SER A 353 53.04 -36.28 -0.57
C SER A 353 53.66 -36.26 -1.95
N GLY A 354 54.13 -35.09 -2.40
CA GLY A 354 54.71 -34.90 -3.72
C GLY A 354 54.26 -33.60 -4.37
N LYS A 355 54.69 -33.39 -5.61
CA LYS A 355 54.34 -32.20 -6.38
C LYS A 355 53.12 -32.48 -7.24
N TYR A 356 52.10 -31.63 -7.10
CA TYR A 356 50.87 -31.71 -7.89
C TYR A 356 50.62 -30.39 -8.58
N GLU A 357 49.97 -30.43 -9.73
CA GLU A 357 49.52 -29.24 -10.44
C GLU A 357 48.03 -29.02 -10.18
N LEU A 358 47.68 -27.88 -9.60
CA LEU A 358 46.31 -27.41 -9.56
C LEU A 358 45.94 -26.84 -10.94
N PRO A 359 44.80 -27.22 -11.52
CA PRO A 359 44.43 -26.83 -12.86
C PRO A 359 44.23 -25.30 -12.95
N LYS A 360 44.52 -24.75 -14.13
CA LYS A 360 44.16 -23.36 -14.46
C LYS A 360 42.64 -23.18 -14.42
N ILE A 361 42.20 -22.01 -14.00
CA ILE A 361 40.77 -21.62 -14.00
C ILE A 361 40.58 -20.57 -15.08
N SER A 362 39.59 -20.74 -15.94
CA SER A 362 39.32 -19.78 -17.01
C SER A 362 37.84 -19.48 -17.14
N VAL A 363 37.50 -18.19 -17.18
CA VAL A 363 36.14 -17.71 -17.45
C VAL A 363 36.15 -16.95 -18.76
N GLY A 364 35.37 -17.43 -19.73
CA GLY A 364 35.11 -16.74 -21.00
C GLY A 364 34.04 -15.67 -20.84
N TRP A 365 34.25 -14.50 -21.42
CA TRP A 365 33.32 -13.37 -21.36
C TRP A 365 33.44 -12.48 -22.59
N TRP A 366 32.38 -11.75 -22.91
CA TRP A 366 32.38 -10.75 -23.97
C TRP A 366 32.75 -9.38 -23.39
N ASP A 367 33.88 -8.84 -23.82
CA ASP A 367 34.33 -7.51 -23.41
C ASP A 367 33.59 -6.45 -24.23
N VAL A 368 32.54 -5.87 -23.65
CA VAL A 368 31.68 -4.88 -24.30
C VAL A 368 32.43 -3.57 -24.62
N THR A 369 33.57 -3.32 -23.97
CA THR A 369 34.38 -2.11 -24.23
C THR A 369 35.28 -2.29 -25.46
N LYS A 370 35.71 -3.53 -25.73
CA LYS A 370 36.59 -3.87 -26.85
C LYS A 370 35.87 -4.57 -28.01
N ASP A 371 34.59 -4.88 -27.83
CA ASP A 371 33.74 -5.61 -28.77
C ASP A 371 34.37 -6.96 -29.19
N LYS A 372 34.93 -7.68 -28.22
CA LYS A 372 35.68 -8.93 -28.45
C LYS A 372 35.49 -9.94 -27.32
N PHE A 373 35.52 -11.22 -27.68
CA PHE A 373 35.56 -12.30 -26.70
C PHE A 373 36.93 -12.34 -26.00
N ARG A 374 36.94 -12.44 -24.68
CA ARG A 374 38.13 -12.54 -23.85
C ARG A 374 37.98 -13.67 -22.85
N THR A 375 39.11 -14.13 -22.34
CA THR A 375 39.14 -15.14 -21.29
C THR A 375 40.02 -14.63 -20.17
N THR A 376 39.46 -14.53 -18.97
CA THR A 376 40.26 -14.24 -17.76
C THR A 376 40.69 -15.56 -17.18
N VAL A 377 41.99 -15.69 -16.92
CA VAL A 377 42.62 -16.94 -16.48
C VAL A 377 43.30 -16.73 -15.14
N LEU A 378 42.99 -17.57 -14.17
CA LEU A 378 43.84 -17.83 -13.01
C LEU A 378 44.81 -18.97 -13.41
N PRO A 379 46.13 -18.75 -13.40
CA PRO A 379 47.09 -19.72 -13.90
C PRO A 379 47.09 -21.00 -13.06
N ALA A 380 47.48 -22.10 -13.70
CA ALA A 380 47.77 -23.34 -12.99
C ALA A 380 48.90 -23.12 -11.98
N ARG A 381 48.85 -23.84 -10.86
CA ARG A 381 49.82 -23.69 -9.76
C ARG A 381 50.35 -25.04 -9.35
N VAL A 382 51.67 -25.21 -9.41
CA VAL A 382 52.34 -26.35 -8.81
C VAL A 382 52.37 -26.16 -7.29
N ILE A 383 51.85 -27.14 -6.57
CA ILE A 383 51.87 -27.22 -5.11
C ILE A 383 52.80 -28.34 -4.68
N ASP A 384 53.47 -28.15 -3.54
CA ASP A 384 54.31 -29.16 -2.90
C ASP A 384 53.59 -29.65 -1.64
N VAL A 385 53.16 -30.92 -1.66
CA VAL A 385 52.44 -31.55 -0.55
C VAL A 385 53.45 -32.25 0.33
N LEU A 386 53.62 -31.73 1.54
CA LEU A 386 54.49 -32.29 2.55
C LEU A 386 53.89 -33.58 3.12
N PRO A 387 54.74 -34.51 3.62
CA PRO A 387 54.25 -35.68 4.35
C PRO A 387 53.43 -35.26 5.58
N ALA A 388 52.55 -36.15 6.02
CA ALA A 388 51.81 -35.96 7.26
C ALA A 388 52.80 -35.67 8.40
N SER A 389 52.48 -34.67 9.23
CA SER A 389 53.26 -34.41 10.45
C SER A 389 53.10 -35.62 11.38
N GLY A 390 54.22 -36.26 11.75
CA GLY A 390 54.21 -37.48 12.56
C GLY A 390 53.48 -37.34 13.90
N SER A 391 52.89 -38.46 14.32
CA SER A 391 52.09 -38.74 15.52
C SER A 391 50.74 -38.00 15.63
N PHE A 392 49.69 -38.65 15.12
CA PHE A 392 48.41 -38.60 15.81
C PHE A 392 48.56 -39.36 17.14
N PRO A 393 48.30 -38.78 18.32
CA PRO A 393 47.88 -39.61 19.44
C PRO A 393 46.64 -40.36 18.99
N GLU A 394 46.72 -41.66 19.08
CA GLU A 394 45.63 -42.62 18.95
C GLU A 394 44.59 -42.28 20.02
N ASN A 395 43.70 -41.34 19.69
CA ASN A 395 42.49 -41.00 20.43
C ASN A 395 41.50 -40.33 19.48
N TYR A 396 41.23 -40.99 18.35
CA TYR A 396 39.86 -41.07 17.89
C TYR A 396 39.34 -42.38 18.46
N ALA A 397 38.51 -42.27 19.50
CA ALA A 397 37.72 -43.38 19.96
C ALA A 397 37.04 -44.02 18.75
N THR A 398 37.30 -45.31 18.57
CA THR A 398 36.54 -46.19 17.72
C THR A 398 35.07 -46.06 18.14
N VAL A 399 34.26 -45.35 17.35
CA VAL A 399 32.83 -45.64 17.34
C VAL A 399 32.71 -46.92 16.53
N GLU A 400 32.83 -48.06 17.23
CA GLU A 400 32.30 -49.32 16.74
C GLU A 400 30.80 -49.13 16.54
N THR A 401 30.40 -48.74 15.33
CA THR A 401 29.06 -49.05 14.85
C THR A 401 29.05 -50.55 14.64
N LYS A 402 28.51 -51.24 15.64
CA LYS A 402 28.20 -52.66 15.61
C LYS A 402 27.48 -52.98 14.30
N LEU A 403 28.14 -53.74 13.44
CA LEU A 403 27.56 -54.32 12.24
C LEU A 403 26.53 -55.36 12.72
N ALA A 404 25.27 -54.95 12.83
CA ALA A 404 24.17 -55.90 12.87
C ALA A 404 23.98 -56.46 11.46
N LYS A 405 24.23 -57.76 11.34
CA LYS A 405 23.94 -58.58 10.15
C LYS A 405 22.47 -58.40 9.74
N PRO A 406 22.15 -58.34 8.43
CA PRO A 406 20.79 -58.12 7.97
C PRO A 406 19.97 -59.38 8.20
N GLU A 407 18.97 -59.30 9.08
CA GLU A 407 17.89 -60.26 9.11
C GLU A 407 16.68 -59.68 8.35
N THR A 408 16.31 -60.47 7.35
CA THR A 408 15.21 -60.32 6.42
C THR A 408 13.86 -60.09 7.10
N LEU A 409 13.29 -58.90 6.90
CA LEU A 409 11.86 -58.76 6.65
C LEU A 409 11.70 -58.16 5.26
N LYS A 410 11.04 -58.93 4.40
CA LYS A 410 10.73 -58.57 3.02
C LYS A 410 9.85 -57.32 3.02
N THR A 411 10.42 -56.19 2.56
CA THR A 411 9.62 -55.08 2.03
C THR A 411 10.01 -54.92 0.57
N ALA A 412 9.18 -55.49 -0.29
CA ALA A 412 9.25 -55.26 -1.72
C ALA A 412 8.92 -53.78 -1.97
N VAL A 413 9.88 -53.02 -2.52
CA VAL A 413 9.55 -51.76 -3.18
C VAL A 413 9.10 -52.13 -4.59
N THR A 414 7.81 -52.45 -4.67
CA THR A 414 7.10 -52.56 -5.95
C THR A 414 6.97 -51.15 -6.52
N VAL A 415 7.59 -50.96 -7.69
CA VAL A 415 7.25 -49.88 -8.63
C VAL A 415 5.74 -49.91 -8.84
N SER A 416 5.04 -48.85 -8.45
CA SER A 416 3.64 -48.66 -8.83
C SER A 416 3.50 -47.28 -9.46
N GLN A 417 3.24 -47.30 -10.77
CA GLN A 417 2.69 -46.18 -11.52
C GLN A 417 1.38 -45.76 -10.86
N GLU A 418 1.26 -44.50 -10.46
CA GLU A 418 -0.06 -43.91 -10.24
C GLU A 418 -0.67 -43.55 -11.59
N LEU A 419 -1.25 -44.58 -12.20
CA LEU A 419 -2.40 -44.41 -13.08
C LEU A 419 -3.58 -43.94 -12.25
N LEU A 420 -4.24 -42.92 -12.76
CA LEU A 420 -5.63 -42.57 -12.48
C LEU A 420 -6.48 -43.82 -12.24
N GLN A 421 -6.91 -44.06 -10.99
CA GLN A 421 -8.25 -44.58 -10.71
C GLN A 421 -8.61 -44.47 -9.21
N ALA A 422 -9.62 -43.64 -8.98
CA ALA A 422 -10.75 -43.82 -8.08
C ALA A 422 -10.55 -44.77 -6.89
N ASP A 423 -10.11 -44.23 -5.75
CA ASP A 423 -10.29 -44.90 -4.46
C ASP A 423 -11.43 -44.25 -3.67
N LYS A 424 -12.23 -45.12 -3.08
CA LYS A 424 -13.45 -44.83 -2.32
C LYS A 424 -13.10 -43.95 -1.13
N GLN A 425 -13.27 -42.63 -1.28
CA GLN A 425 -13.47 -41.77 -0.14
C GLN A 425 -14.77 -42.18 0.53
N THR A 426 -14.67 -43.03 1.56
CA THR A 426 -15.69 -43.10 2.60
C THR A 426 -16.04 -41.67 2.98
N ASN A 427 -17.33 -41.38 2.86
CA ASN A 427 -18.05 -40.12 2.91
C ASN A 427 -17.83 -39.25 4.17
N PHE A 428 -16.62 -39.19 4.70
CA PHE A 428 -16.24 -38.50 5.93
C PHE A 428 -16.50 -37.00 5.79
N TRP A 429 -16.11 -36.40 4.66
CA TRP A 429 -16.40 -35.00 4.41
C TRP A 429 -17.90 -34.74 4.21
N GLN A 430 -18.67 -35.68 3.66
CA GLN A 430 -20.12 -35.54 3.54
C GLN A 430 -20.82 -35.65 4.90
N VAL A 431 -20.37 -36.56 5.78
CA VAL A 431 -20.86 -36.64 7.17
C VAL A 431 -20.52 -35.37 7.94
N LEU A 432 -19.32 -34.82 7.74
CA LEU A 432 -18.91 -33.55 8.32
C LEU A 432 -19.78 -32.39 7.78
N ALA A 433 -20.05 -32.36 6.48
CA ALA A 433 -20.87 -31.34 5.83
C ALA A 433 -22.33 -31.42 6.29
N ILE A 434 -22.89 -32.62 6.45
CA ILE A 434 -24.24 -32.82 7.00
C ILE A 434 -24.29 -32.39 8.47
N GLY A 435 -23.25 -32.70 9.26
CA GLY A 435 -23.12 -32.22 10.63
C GLY A 435 -23.11 -30.69 10.73
N PHE A 436 -22.33 -30.02 9.87
CA PHE A 436 -22.32 -28.57 9.80
C PHE A 436 -23.63 -27.97 9.28
N ALA A 437 -24.28 -28.61 8.31
CA ALA A 437 -25.57 -28.18 7.78
C ALA A 437 -26.69 -28.29 8.83
N LEU A 438 -26.69 -29.34 9.66
CA LEU A 438 -27.61 -29.49 10.78
C LEU A 438 -27.35 -28.48 11.90
N LEU A 439 -26.08 -28.16 12.18
CA LEU A 439 -25.71 -27.07 13.10
C LEU A 439 -26.15 -25.69 12.57
N TRP A 440 -26.03 -25.47 11.27
CA TRP A 440 -26.51 -24.26 10.61
C TRP A 440 -28.04 -24.16 10.61
N ALA A 441 -28.73 -25.27 10.35
CA ALA A 441 -30.19 -25.31 10.43
C ALA A 441 -30.68 -25.13 11.86
N GLY A 442 -30.02 -25.74 12.84
CA GLY A 442 -30.33 -25.57 14.26
C GLY A 442 -30.09 -24.15 14.77
N THR A 443 -29.04 -23.47 14.30
CA THR A 443 -28.81 -22.05 14.60
C THR A 443 -29.83 -21.14 13.91
N MET A 444 -30.24 -21.44 12.67
CA MET A 444 -31.34 -20.76 11.98
C MET A 444 -32.68 -20.95 12.72
N LEU A 445 -32.96 -22.17 13.19
CA LEU A 445 -34.16 -22.50 13.95
C LEU A 445 -34.16 -21.81 15.32
N LEU A 446 -33.03 -21.83 16.04
CA LEU A 446 -32.85 -21.06 17.27
C LEU A 446 -33.03 -19.57 17.03
N TRP A 447 -32.50 -19.02 15.93
CA TRP A 447 -32.68 -17.61 15.59
C TRP A 447 -34.13 -17.27 15.23
N TYR A 448 -34.85 -18.19 14.60
CA TYR A 448 -36.26 -18.05 14.24
C TYR A 448 -37.17 -18.15 15.48
N LEU A 449 -36.91 -19.10 16.38
CA LEU A 449 -37.63 -19.27 17.64
C LEU A 449 -37.32 -18.14 18.64
N ASN A 450 -36.08 -17.67 18.69
CA ASN A 450 -35.64 -16.57 19.57
C ASN A 450 -35.98 -15.18 18.99
N LYS A 451 -36.54 -15.11 17.77
CA LYS A 451 -37.14 -13.89 17.21
C LYS A 451 -38.51 -13.57 17.82
N ASN A 452 -39.10 -14.52 18.54
CA ASN A 452 -40.36 -14.31 19.26
C ASN A 452 -40.19 -13.87 20.72
N ASP A 453 -38.96 -13.83 21.25
CA ASP A 453 -38.64 -13.26 22.56
C ASP A 453 -37.82 -11.97 22.42
N LYS A 454 -38.41 -10.96 21.78
CA LYS A 454 -37.98 -9.56 21.90
C LYS A 454 -38.33 -8.98 23.27
N ARG A 455 -37.87 -9.62 24.36
CA ARG A 455 -37.92 -9.03 25.71
C ARG A 455 -36.61 -9.10 26.51
N PHE A 456 -35.56 -9.77 26.01
CA PHE A 456 -34.31 -9.92 26.78
C PHE A 456 -33.06 -9.27 26.18
N LYS A 457 -33.19 -8.44 25.13
CA LYS A 457 -32.05 -7.74 24.50
C LYS A 457 -32.05 -6.21 24.61
N SER A 458 -32.87 -5.63 25.50
CA SER A 458 -32.82 -4.19 25.83
C SER A 458 -32.06 -3.86 27.12
N GLN A 459 -31.70 -4.83 27.96
CA GLN A 459 -31.10 -4.51 29.28
C GLN A 459 -29.59 -4.16 29.23
N ASN A 460 -28.81 -4.72 28.30
CA ASN A 460 -27.36 -4.47 28.27
C ASN A 460 -26.92 -3.21 27.50
N THR A 461 -27.78 -2.66 26.63
CA THR A 461 -27.49 -1.39 25.95
C THR A 461 -27.92 -0.18 26.80
N GLU A 462 -28.97 -0.29 27.61
CA GLU A 462 -29.35 0.78 28.55
C GLU A 462 -28.35 0.95 29.70
N ASN A 463 -27.76 -0.14 30.23
CA ASN A 463 -26.87 -0.06 31.38
C ASN A 463 -25.56 0.67 31.06
N ASN A 464 -24.99 0.46 29.86
CA ASN A 464 -23.77 1.15 29.43
C ASN A 464 -24.02 2.63 29.10
N THR A 465 -25.16 2.99 28.51
CA THR A 465 -25.53 4.38 28.22
C THR A 465 -25.83 5.16 29.51
N LYS A 466 -26.55 4.55 30.47
CA LYS A 466 -26.81 5.15 31.78
C LYS A 466 -25.53 5.36 32.61
N GLN A 467 -24.56 4.44 32.51
CA GLN A 467 -23.29 4.55 33.23
C GLN A 467 -22.38 5.63 32.65
N ASN A 468 -22.27 5.74 31.32
CA ASN A 468 -21.51 6.81 30.66
C ASN A 468 -22.14 8.19 30.90
N GLN A 469 -23.46 8.32 30.84
CA GLN A 469 -24.15 9.58 31.14
C GLN A 469 -23.96 10.03 32.60
N LYS A 470 -23.94 9.09 33.55
CA LYS A 470 -23.66 9.38 34.97
C LYS A 470 -22.22 9.88 35.20
N LEU A 471 -21.26 9.43 34.40
CA LEU A 471 -19.87 9.88 34.46
C LEU A 471 -19.73 11.30 33.86
N GLU A 472 -20.33 11.56 32.70
CA GLU A 472 -20.28 12.89 32.06
C GLU A 472 -20.94 13.98 32.91
N ILE A 473 -22.09 13.70 33.54
CA ILE A 473 -22.75 14.64 34.46
C ILE A 473 -21.86 14.95 35.67
N ARG A 474 -21.14 13.95 36.21
CA ARG A 474 -20.22 14.14 37.35
C ARG A 474 -19.05 15.05 36.96
N ASP A 475 -18.42 14.80 35.82
CA ASP A 475 -17.31 15.60 35.34
C ASP A 475 -17.73 17.05 35.02
N ALA A 476 -18.92 17.23 34.45
CA ALA A 476 -19.46 18.56 34.20
C ALA A 476 -19.80 19.31 35.50
N THR A 477 -20.30 18.61 36.53
CA THR A 477 -20.62 19.20 37.84
C THR A 477 -19.36 19.70 38.55
N ILE A 478 -18.27 18.92 38.52
CA ILE A 478 -16.97 19.31 39.10
C ILE A 478 -16.40 20.55 38.40
N LYS A 479 -16.57 20.65 37.08
CA LYS A 479 -16.11 21.81 36.31
C LYS A 479 -16.88 23.09 36.66
N VAL A 480 -18.19 23.00 36.87
CA VAL A 480 -19.00 24.14 37.35
C VAL A 480 -18.57 24.55 38.76
N GLU A 481 -18.41 23.60 39.68
CA GLU A 481 -17.97 23.90 41.05
C GLU A 481 -16.60 24.60 41.07
N LYS A 482 -15.66 24.14 40.24
CA LYS A 482 -14.34 24.76 40.10
C LYS A 482 -14.42 26.18 39.49
N ALA A 483 -15.26 26.36 38.47
CA ALA A 483 -15.48 27.65 37.85
C ALA A 483 -16.14 28.65 38.81
N LEU A 484 -17.05 28.19 39.67
CA LEU A 484 -17.69 29.04 40.68
C LEU A 484 -16.76 29.44 41.83
N ARG A 485 -15.75 28.62 42.15
CA ARG A 485 -14.76 28.93 43.20
C ARG A 485 -13.65 29.88 42.76
N SER A 486 -13.30 29.91 41.47
CA SER A 486 -12.06 30.55 41.01
C SER A 486 -12.08 31.06 39.56
N GLY A 487 -13.18 30.89 38.83
CA GLY A 487 -13.30 31.22 37.43
C GLY A 487 -13.77 32.65 37.16
N THR A 488 -13.56 33.12 35.93
CA THR A 488 -14.18 34.35 35.45
C THR A 488 -15.67 34.12 35.10
N PRO A 489 -16.54 35.13 35.11
CA PRO A 489 -17.96 35.02 34.77
C PRO A 489 -18.22 34.27 33.45
N GLU A 490 -17.36 34.43 32.45
CA GLU A 490 -17.48 33.77 31.14
C GLU A 490 -17.20 32.27 31.26
N THR A 491 -16.23 31.89 32.10
CA THR A 491 -15.94 30.47 32.39
C THR A 491 -17.03 29.80 33.20
N ILE A 492 -17.73 30.56 34.06
CA ILE A 492 -18.90 30.09 34.81
C ILE A 492 -20.07 29.82 33.86
N GLN A 493 -20.37 30.75 32.94
CA GLN A 493 -21.40 30.58 31.93
C GLN A 493 -21.14 29.37 31.02
N ALA A 494 -19.93 29.26 30.48
CA ALA A 494 -19.56 28.13 29.60
C ALA A 494 -19.66 26.79 30.33
N SER A 495 -19.25 26.74 31.60
CA SER A 495 -19.34 25.52 32.42
C SER A 495 -20.78 25.15 32.75
N LEU A 496 -21.64 26.12 33.08
CA LEU A 496 -23.06 25.91 33.38
C LEU A 496 -23.84 25.42 32.16
N LEU A 497 -23.59 25.97 30.96
CA LEU A 497 -24.22 25.51 29.72
C LEU A 497 -23.79 24.08 29.38
N LYS A 498 -22.51 23.75 29.54
CA LYS A 498 -21.99 22.40 29.32
C LYS A 498 -22.58 21.39 30.30
N TRP A 499 -22.73 21.78 31.57
CA TRP A 499 -23.42 20.97 32.58
C TRP A 499 -24.90 20.80 32.25
N GLY A 500 -25.59 21.87 31.84
CA GLY A 500 -26.98 21.81 31.40
C GLY A 500 -27.19 20.86 30.22
N GLY A 501 -26.31 20.90 29.21
CA GLY A 501 -26.34 19.96 28.08
C GLY A 501 -26.10 18.50 28.50
N SER A 502 -25.32 18.27 29.56
CA SER A 502 -25.07 16.92 30.09
C SER A 502 -26.25 16.40 30.91
N VAL A 503 -26.96 17.28 31.62
CA VAL A 503 -28.14 16.94 32.45
C VAL A 503 -29.37 16.73 31.59
N TRP A 504 -29.56 17.54 30.55
CA TRP A 504 -30.71 17.49 29.63
C TRP A 504 -30.26 17.12 28.21
N ASN A 505 -29.83 15.86 28.02
CA ASN A 505 -29.30 15.37 26.75
C ASN A 505 -30.32 15.44 25.58
N GLU A 506 -31.60 15.19 25.86
CA GLU A 506 -32.66 15.20 24.84
C GLU A 506 -33.12 16.63 24.46
N ASP A 507 -32.88 17.62 25.33
CA ASP A 507 -33.28 19.02 25.12
C ASP A 507 -32.28 19.97 25.80
N PRO A 508 -31.07 20.15 25.22
CA PRO A 508 -29.99 20.90 25.85
C PRO A 508 -30.33 22.40 25.90
N PRO A 509 -30.12 23.05 27.06
CA PRO A 509 -30.42 24.48 27.19
C PRO A 509 -29.47 25.31 26.31
N GLN A 510 -30.04 26.19 25.49
CA GLN A 510 -29.29 27.10 24.61
C GLN A 510 -28.84 28.38 25.32
N GLY A 511 -29.39 28.66 26.51
CA GLY A 511 -29.06 29.83 27.33
C GLY A 511 -29.14 29.52 28.82
N LEU A 512 -28.52 30.36 29.66
CA LEU A 512 -28.54 30.18 31.10
C LEU A 512 -29.95 30.36 31.69
N GLU A 513 -30.79 31.16 31.04
CA GLU A 513 -32.17 31.42 31.43
C GLU A 513 -33.00 30.14 31.44
N GLN A 514 -32.80 29.27 30.44
CA GLN A 514 -33.47 27.97 30.36
C GLN A 514 -33.03 27.04 31.49
N ILE A 515 -31.79 27.17 31.99
CA ILE A 515 -31.34 26.45 33.19
C ILE A 515 -32.06 26.99 34.44
N GLY A 516 -32.20 28.31 34.56
CA GLY A 516 -32.92 28.95 35.66
C GLY A 516 -34.44 28.73 35.64
N GLU A 517 -35.04 28.50 34.48
CA GLU A 517 -36.45 28.11 34.36
C GLU A 517 -36.68 26.66 34.78
N ARG A 518 -35.75 25.77 34.43
CA ARG A 518 -35.80 24.35 34.82
C ARG A 518 -35.42 24.13 36.29
N LEU A 519 -34.55 24.98 36.84
CA LEU A 519 -34.10 24.97 38.24
C LEU A 519 -34.32 26.35 38.88
N PRO A 520 -35.51 26.59 39.47
CA PRO A 520 -35.85 27.89 40.04
C PRO A 520 -34.90 28.33 41.16
N GLU A 521 -34.25 27.40 41.86
CA GLU A 521 -33.23 27.67 42.91
C GLU A 521 -31.98 28.38 42.37
N LEU A 522 -31.66 28.20 41.09
CA LEU A 522 -30.52 28.85 40.42
C LEU A 522 -30.92 30.12 39.67
N LYS A 523 -32.22 30.39 39.52
CA LYS A 523 -32.75 31.47 38.69
C LYS A 523 -32.25 32.86 39.10
N ASN A 524 -32.23 33.14 40.40
CA ASN A 524 -31.78 34.44 40.91
C ASN A 524 -30.28 34.63 40.67
N GLY A 525 -29.48 33.62 41.01
CA GLY A 525 -28.04 33.66 40.77
C GLY A 525 -27.68 33.77 39.28
N ILE A 526 -28.43 33.13 38.39
CA ILE A 526 -28.21 33.19 36.94
C ILE A 526 -28.52 34.59 36.39
N LYS A 527 -29.57 35.25 36.90
CA LYS A 527 -29.87 36.65 36.56
C LYS A 527 -28.72 37.57 36.98
N VAL A 528 -28.16 37.35 38.17
CA VAL A 528 -27.01 38.10 38.67
C VAL A 528 -25.77 37.85 37.79
N LEU A 529 -25.48 36.59 37.45
CA LEU A 529 -24.38 36.23 36.54
C LEU A 529 -24.54 36.90 35.16
N ASN A 530 -25.74 36.93 34.59
CA ASN A 530 -26.00 37.63 33.33
C ASN A 530 -25.85 39.15 33.46
N SER A 531 -26.22 39.74 34.60
CA SER A 531 -26.00 41.17 34.84
C SER A 531 -24.52 41.52 35.01
N VAL A 532 -23.68 40.58 35.46
CA VAL A 532 -22.21 40.75 35.52
C VAL A 532 -21.56 40.54 34.15
N LEU A 533 -22.10 39.63 33.33
CA LEU A 533 -21.59 39.35 31.98
C LEU A 533 -21.97 40.44 30.97
N TYR A 534 -23.14 41.04 31.14
CA TYR A 534 -23.75 41.92 30.15
C TYR A 534 -24.18 43.29 30.72
N GLY A 535 -23.79 43.64 31.95
CA GLY A 535 -24.12 44.91 32.62
C GLY A 535 -22.95 45.48 33.47
N GLU A 536 -23.08 46.73 33.94
CA GLU A 536 -22.02 47.49 34.64
C GLU A 536 -21.94 47.24 36.16
N LEU A 537 -22.05 46.00 36.64
CA LEU A 537 -21.95 45.68 38.08
C LEU A 537 -20.58 45.09 38.44
N GLN A 538 -19.87 45.72 39.40
CA GLN A 538 -18.59 45.24 39.95
C GLN A 538 -18.75 44.05 40.92
N LYS A 539 -17.65 43.32 41.11
CA LYS A 539 -17.57 41.85 40.97
C LYS A 539 -17.52 41.03 42.27
N GLU A 540 -17.58 41.61 43.48
CA GLU A 540 -16.98 40.89 44.63
C GLU A 540 -17.92 40.09 45.56
N ASP A 541 -19.21 40.42 45.72
CA ASP A 541 -20.11 39.66 46.64
C ASP A 541 -21.32 38.98 45.96
N SER A 542 -21.46 39.09 44.64
CA SER A 542 -22.74 38.82 43.96
C SER A 542 -22.96 37.37 43.50
N LEU A 543 -21.92 36.53 43.47
CA LEU A 543 -21.99 35.15 42.95
C LEU A 543 -21.97 34.07 44.04
N GLU A 544 -21.79 34.43 45.31
CA GLU A 544 -21.78 33.48 46.44
C GLU A 544 -23.12 32.75 46.59
N GLU A 545 -24.24 33.43 46.31
CA GLU A 545 -25.58 32.83 46.36
C GLU A 545 -25.74 31.73 45.30
N LEU A 546 -25.26 31.98 44.07
CA LEU A 546 -25.28 30.98 43.00
C LEU A 546 -24.35 29.80 43.32
N GLN A 547 -23.17 30.07 43.89
CA GLN A 547 -22.23 29.04 44.33
C GLN A 547 -22.85 28.16 45.43
N ASN A 548 -23.45 28.76 46.45
CA ASN A 548 -24.06 28.04 47.56
C ASN A 548 -25.26 27.20 47.12
N ASN A 549 -26.14 27.75 46.26
CA ASN A 549 -27.30 27.02 45.76
C ASN A 549 -26.90 25.88 44.82
N PHE A 550 -25.89 26.08 43.96
CA PHE A 550 -25.38 25.01 43.10
C PHE A 550 -24.69 23.90 43.90
N CYS A 551 -23.88 24.25 44.91
CA CYS A 551 -23.23 23.28 45.80
C CYS A 551 -24.27 22.45 46.57
N LYS A 552 -25.32 23.07 47.13
CA LYS A 552 -26.43 22.37 47.80
C LYS A 552 -27.11 21.36 46.86
N LEU A 553 -27.43 21.76 45.63
CA LEU A 553 -28.02 20.88 44.62
C LEU A 553 -27.11 19.71 44.23
N SER A 554 -25.80 19.94 44.11
CA SER A 554 -24.83 18.90 43.77
C SER A 554 -24.66 17.85 44.89
N LEU A 555 -24.81 18.25 46.16
CA LEU A 555 -24.67 17.37 47.32
C LEU A 555 -25.91 16.50 47.54
N ILE A 556 -27.12 17.04 47.35
CA ILE A 556 -28.37 16.29 47.48
C ILE A 556 -28.41 15.11 46.49
N LYS A 557 -27.95 15.33 45.24
CA LYS A 557 -27.91 14.31 44.18
C LYS A 557 -26.81 13.23 44.40
N LYS A 558 -25.86 13.49 45.29
CA LYS A 558 -24.77 12.56 45.64
C LYS A 558 -25.22 11.48 46.64
N ASN A 559 -26.19 11.78 47.51
CA ASN A 559 -26.70 10.85 48.52
C ASN A 559 -27.65 9.78 47.94
N ASP A 560 -28.54 10.15 47.01
CA ASP A 560 -29.48 9.21 46.35
C ASP A 560 -28.80 8.07 45.55
N ASN A 561 -27.51 8.23 45.24
CA ASN A 561 -26.76 7.28 44.42
C ASN A 561 -26.02 6.21 45.21
N ASN A 562 -25.89 6.33 46.55
CA ASN A 562 -25.16 5.37 47.38
C ASN A 562 -26.05 4.24 47.95
N ASP A 563 -27.37 4.42 48.04
CA ASP A 563 -28.28 3.43 48.64
C ASP A 563 -28.66 2.26 47.72
N LYS A 564 -28.21 2.23 46.46
CA LYS A 564 -28.55 1.16 45.49
C LYS A 564 -27.49 0.08 45.30
N GLN A 565 -26.42 0.04 46.09
CA GLN A 565 -25.27 -0.85 45.85
C GLN A 565 -25.11 -2.07 46.76
N PHE A 566 -26.13 -2.45 47.56
CA PHE A 566 -26.11 -3.70 48.33
C PHE A 566 -27.40 -4.51 48.18
N GLN A 567 -27.56 -5.23 47.06
CA GLN A 567 -28.38 -6.45 47.01
C GLN A 567 -27.78 -7.43 45.99
N LEU A 568 -27.01 -8.42 46.48
CA LEU A 568 -26.67 -9.64 45.72
C LEU A 568 -27.80 -10.65 45.92
N SER A 569 -28.34 -11.20 44.83
CA SER A 569 -29.34 -12.29 44.84
C SER A 569 -28.65 -13.67 44.87
N PRO A 570 -29.27 -14.69 45.50
CA PRO A 570 -28.60 -15.93 45.92
C PRO A 570 -28.37 -16.95 44.79
N LEU A 571 -27.41 -17.86 45.02
CA LEU A 571 -26.77 -18.72 44.00
C LEU A 571 -27.53 -20.03 43.64
N TYR A 572 -28.78 -20.23 44.08
CA TYR A 572 -29.61 -21.37 43.64
C TYR A 572 -31.10 -21.00 43.60
N PRO A 573 -31.85 -21.38 42.55
CA PRO A 573 -33.30 -21.33 42.57
C PRO A 573 -33.87 -22.54 43.32
N GLU A 574 -34.78 -22.32 44.25
CA GLU A 574 -35.56 -23.38 44.89
C GLU A 574 -36.51 -24.07 43.91
N SER A 575 -36.63 -25.38 44.07
CA SER A 575 -37.54 -26.25 43.36
C SER A 575 -38.99 -26.10 43.84
N LYS A 576 -39.93 -25.76 42.95
CA LYS A 576 -41.14 -26.55 42.67
C LYS A 576 -41.93 -26.00 41.50
#